data_AF-A0ABD5W2H3-F1
#
_entry.id   AF-A0ABD5W2H3-F1
#
_cell.length_a   1.000
_cell.length_b   1.000
_cell.length_c   1.000
_cell.angle_alpha   90.00
_cell.angle_beta   90.00
_cell.angle_gamma   90.00
#
_symmetry.space_group_name_H-M   'P 1'
#
loop_
_entity.id
_entity.type
_entity.pdbx_description
1 polymer ?
#
loop_
_entity_poly.entity_id
_entity_poly.type
_entity_poly.pdbx_seq_one_letter_code
_entity_poly.pdbx_strand_id
1 'polypeptide(L)'
;MTTALLGLTVLAAALHLWAGAHALRRQSRPGAAPFGLLGIVLAGSIGLTTAEVVLDWGVSVSAGLVVATLLFTGFVLEYTGRGPAMTRLRLAGLLGFGLFVSGVQILLLNRFALDSPYLLVVSALNLVVLSLGLFGVFLVVRAGVTYDDLPLGRALVLTGIGGVL
;
A
#
# COMPACT_ATOMS: atom_id res chain seq x y z
N MET A 1 11.66 -19.14 -12.21
CA MET A 1 12.24 -17.80 -11.97
C MET A 1 13.75 -17.86 -12.06
N THR A 2 14.39 -16.89 -12.70
CA THR A 2 15.86 -16.76 -12.73
C THR A 2 16.38 -16.30 -11.35
N THR A 3 17.57 -16.73 -10.96
CA THR A 3 18.22 -16.33 -9.69
C THR A 3 18.33 -14.80 -9.54
N ALA A 4 18.47 -14.08 -10.66
CA ALA A 4 18.48 -12.62 -10.70
C ALA A 4 17.14 -11.99 -10.25
N LEU A 5 16.00 -12.57 -10.63
CA LEU A 5 14.68 -12.09 -10.22
C LEU A 5 14.47 -12.28 -8.71
N LEU A 6 14.86 -13.43 -8.16
CA LEU A 6 14.83 -13.69 -6.72
C LEU A 6 15.74 -12.72 -5.94
N GLY A 7 16.93 -12.42 -6.46
CA GLY A 7 17.84 -11.44 -5.87
C GLY A 7 17.22 -10.03 -5.84
N LEU A 8 16.60 -9.61 -6.94
CA LEU A 8 15.90 -8.33 -7.05
C LEU A 8 14.72 -8.21 -6.06
N THR A 9 13.92 -9.26 -5.92
CA THR A 9 12.77 -9.26 -5.00
C THR A 9 13.21 -9.22 -3.54
N VAL A 10 14.24 -9.99 -3.17
CA VAL A 10 14.80 -9.96 -1.80
C VAL A 10 15.39 -8.59 -1.49
N LEU A 11 16.12 -7.99 -2.44
CA LEU A 11 16.65 -6.65 -2.29
C LEU A 11 15.53 -5.62 -2.12
N ALA A 12 14.48 -5.69 -2.95
CA ALA A 12 13.33 -4.81 -2.84
C ALA A 12 12.64 -4.95 -1.47
N ALA A 13 12.36 -6.17 -1.00
CA ALA A 13 11.78 -6.40 0.32
C ALA A 13 12.65 -5.85 1.45
N ALA A 14 13.97 -6.07 1.39
CA ALA A 14 14.91 -5.56 2.38
C ALA A 14 14.95 -4.02 2.41
N LEU A 15 14.91 -3.37 1.24
CA LEU A 15 14.85 -1.91 1.15
C LEU A 15 13.56 -1.34 1.78
N HIS A 16 12.42 -1.98 1.52
CA HIS A 16 11.15 -1.57 2.12
C HIS A 16 11.13 -1.76 3.65
N LEU A 17 11.65 -2.89 4.16
CA LEU A 17 11.80 -3.11 5.60
C LEU A 17 12.73 -2.08 6.23
N TRP A 18 13.88 -1.82 5.59
CA TRP A 18 14.85 -0.86 6.11
C TRP A 18 14.26 0.55 6.14
N ALA A 19 13.60 0.98 5.06
CA ALA A 19 12.94 2.28 4.98
C ALA A 19 11.82 2.41 6.02
N GLY A 20 10.99 1.36 6.18
CA GLY A 20 9.93 1.32 7.18
C GLY A 20 10.47 1.37 8.61
N ALA A 21 11.46 0.53 8.93
CA ALA A 21 12.12 0.52 10.23
C ALA A 21 12.80 1.86 10.55
N HIS A 22 13.42 2.50 9.55
CA HIS A 22 14.03 3.81 9.70
C HIS A 22 12.99 4.90 9.99
N ALA A 23 11.84 4.86 9.33
CA ALA A 23 10.74 5.77 9.61
C ALA A 23 10.15 5.56 11.01
N LEU A 24 9.92 4.32 11.45
CA LEU A 24 9.44 4.03 12.80
C LEU A 24 10.42 4.50 13.89
N ARG A 25 11.72 4.43 13.65
CA ARG A 25 12.75 5.02 14.55
C ARG A 25 12.66 6.55 14.62
N ARG A 26 12.05 7.20 13.63
CA ARG A 26 11.82 8.65 13.55
C ARG A 26 10.33 8.98 13.71
N GLN A 27 9.61 8.25 14.55
CA GLN A 27 8.18 8.43 14.85
C GLN A 27 7.77 9.85 15.30
N SER A 28 8.73 10.71 15.66
CA SER A 28 8.49 12.14 15.95
C SER A 28 8.25 12.99 14.70
N ARG A 29 8.44 12.45 13.49
CA ARG A 29 8.17 13.15 12.23
C ARG A 29 6.77 12.83 11.69
N PRO A 30 6.08 13.82 11.10
CA PRO A 30 4.77 13.60 10.49
C PRO A 30 4.86 12.55 9.37
N GLY A 31 3.94 11.60 9.37
CA GLY A 31 3.86 10.51 8.38
C GLY A 31 4.81 9.34 8.63
N ALA A 32 5.63 9.39 9.68
CA ALA A 32 6.60 8.33 9.98
C ALA A 32 5.93 6.98 10.31
N ALA A 33 4.78 7.02 11.01
CA ALA A 33 4.02 5.82 11.37
C ALA A 33 3.36 5.13 10.15
N PRO A 34 2.56 5.82 9.30
CA PRO A 34 1.99 5.19 8.12
C PRO A 34 3.05 4.75 7.10
N PHE A 35 4.14 5.51 6.92
CA PHE A 35 5.25 5.08 6.06
C PHE A 35 5.97 3.84 6.62
N GLY A 36 6.16 3.80 7.93
CA GLY A 36 6.72 2.65 8.64
C GLY A 36 5.95 1.37 8.36
N LEU A 37 4.63 1.44 8.51
CA LEU A 37 3.72 0.33 8.23
C LEU A 37 3.69 -0.02 6.75
N LEU A 38 3.70 0.97 5.85
CA LEU A 38 3.74 0.76 4.41
C LEU A 38 4.98 -0.08 4.02
N GLY A 39 6.15 0.26 4.57
CA GLY A 39 7.38 -0.50 4.34
C GLY A 39 7.30 -1.95 4.81
N ILE A 40 6.67 -2.20 5.96
CA ILE A 40 6.44 -3.57 6.48
C ILE A 40 5.47 -4.33 5.57
N VAL A 41 4.35 -3.71 5.19
CA VAL A 41 3.33 -4.34 4.34
C VAL A 41 3.88 -4.64 2.95
N LEU A 42 4.60 -3.70 2.33
CA LEU A 42 5.23 -3.91 1.02
C LEU A 42 6.25 -5.04 1.07
N ALA A 43 7.12 -5.06 2.08
CA ALA A 43 8.09 -6.13 2.21
C ALA A 43 7.45 -7.50 2.49
N GLY A 44 6.41 -7.54 3.32
CA GLY A 44 5.61 -8.74 3.55
C GLY A 44 4.94 -9.23 2.27
N SER A 45 4.39 -8.32 1.47
CA SER A 45 3.76 -8.62 0.18
C SER A 45 4.77 -9.13 -0.84
N ILE A 46 5.96 -8.53 -0.92
CA ILE A 46 7.06 -9.00 -1.77
C ILE A 46 7.54 -10.38 -1.29
N GLY A 47 7.68 -10.59 0.03
CA GLY A 47 8.03 -11.89 0.60
C GLY A 47 7.01 -12.97 0.26
N LEU A 48 5.71 -12.66 0.39
CA LEU A 48 4.61 -13.55 0.03
C LEU A 48 4.59 -13.85 -1.47
N THR A 49 4.71 -12.85 -2.35
CA THR A 49 4.79 -13.05 -3.81
C THR A 49 6.01 -13.89 -4.23
N THR A 50 7.16 -13.75 -3.56
CA THR A 50 8.30 -14.65 -3.79
C THR A 50 8.10 -16.06 -3.27
N ALA A 51 7.36 -16.22 -2.16
CA ALA A 51 7.01 -17.52 -1.60
C ALA A 51 5.87 -18.20 -2.40
N GLU A 52 5.00 -17.43 -3.06
CA GLU A 52 3.91 -17.87 -3.94
C GLU A 52 4.40 -18.58 -5.22
N VAL A 53 5.70 -18.50 -5.52
CA VAL A 53 6.31 -19.35 -6.56
C VAL A 53 6.35 -20.83 -6.12
N VAL A 54 6.07 -21.11 -4.85
CA VAL A 54 6.07 -22.45 -4.23
C VAL A 54 4.68 -22.89 -3.76
N LEU A 55 3.70 -21.99 -3.58
CA LEU A 55 2.35 -22.32 -3.09
C LEU A 55 1.28 -21.56 -3.89
N ASP A 56 0.39 -22.33 -4.52
CA ASP A 56 -0.74 -21.87 -5.33
C ASP A 56 -1.78 -21.13 -4.45
N TRP A 57 -1.91 -19.81 -4.66
CA TRP A 57 -3.17 -19.10 -4.94
C TRP A 57 -2.96 -17.57 -4.96
N GLY A 58 -3.56 -16.89 -5.96
CA GLY A 58 -3.49 -15.44 -6.23
C GLY A 58 -4.16 -14.52 -5.19
N VAL A 59 -3.93 -14.80 -3.92
CA VAL A 59 -4.62 -14.27 -2.74
C VAL A 59 -3.72 -13.33 -1.92
N SER A 60 -2.40 -13.58 -1.87
CA SER A 60 -1.51 -12.77 -1.02
C SER A 60 -1.07 -11.47 -1.71
N VAL A 61 -0.98 -11.48 -3.04
CA VAL A 61 -0.67 -10.27 -3.83
C VAL A 61 -1.74 -9.20 -3.68
N SER A 62 -3.02 -9.57 -3.80
CA SER A 62 -4.15 -8.64 -3.73
C SER A 62 -4.31 -8.05 -2.33
N ALA A 63 -4.13 -8.87 -1.29
CA ALA A 63 -4.24 -8.43 0.09
C ALA A 63 -3.14 -7.42 0.47
N GLY A 64 -1.92 -7.68 0.04
CA GLY A 64 -0.78 -6.77 0.18
C GLY A 64 -1.01 -5.44 -0.50
N LEU A 65 -1.52 -5.48 -1.74
CA LEU A 65 -1.79 -4.31 -2.55
C LEU A 65 -2.87 -3.39 -1.95
N VAL A 66 -3.96 -3.97 -1.46
CA VAL A 66 -5.06 -3.22 -0.84
C VAL A 66 -4.57 -2.49 0.41
N VAL A 67 -3.87 -3.19 1.31
CA VAL A 67 -3.38 -2.60 2.55
C VAL A 67 -2.29 -1.57 2.27
N ALA A 68 -1.40 -1.83 1.31
CA ALA A 68 -0.36 -0.89 0.90
C ALA A 68 -0.96 0.40 0.31
N THR A 69 -1.97 0.30 -0.56
CA THR A 69 -2.66 1.46 -1.15
C THR A 69 -3.30 2.35 -0.09
N LEU A 70 -3.93 1.74 0.92
CA LEU A 70 -4.55 2.46 2.03
C LEU A 70 -3.51 3.13 2.95
N LEU A 71 -2.42 2.42 3.25
CA LEU A 71 -1.32 2.97 4.04
C LEU A 71 -0.57 4.10 3.30
N PHE A 72 -0.40 3.97 1.99
CA PHE A 72 0.11 5.03 1.13
C PHE A 72 -0.78 6.27 1.20
N THR A 73 -2.09 6.09 1.08
CA THR A 73 -3.05 7.21 1.23
C THR A 73 -2.93 7.86 2.61
N GLY A 74 -2.86 7.06 3.68
CA GLY A 74 -2.67 7.55 5.04
C GLY A 74 -1.37 8.35 5.21
N PHE A 75 -0.28 7.83 4.64
CA PHE A 75 1.01 8.51 4.60
C PHE A 75 0.93 9.85 3.89
N VAL A 76 0.35 9.90 2.68
CA VAL A 76 0.24 11.14 1.91
C VAL A 76 -0.59 12.18 2.64
N LEU A 77 -1.70 11.79 3.28
CA LEU A 77 -2.55 12.71 4.04
C LEU A 77 -1.80 13.35 5.20
N GLU A 78 -1.02 12.57 5.93
CA GLU A 78 -0.23 13.04 7.06
C GLU A 78 0.99 13.86 6.61
N TYR A 79 1.67 13.42 5.55
CA TYR A 79 2.86 14.08 5.01
C TYR A 79 2.53 15.42 4.35
N THR A 80 1.42 15.51 3.63
CA THR A 80 0.98 16.78 3.00
C THR A 80 0.24 17.70 3.97
N GLY A 81 -0.17 17.20 5.14
CA GLY A 81 -0.97 17.96 6.11
C GLY A 81 -2.35 18.39 5.58
N ARG A 82 -2.79 17.89 4.42
CA ARG A 82 -4.04 18.30 3.75
C ARG A 82 -5.20 17.33 3.97
N GLY A 83 -4.97 16.28 4.74
CA GLY A 83 -5.98 15.30 5.13
C GLY A 83 -6.39 15.40 6.60
N PRO A 84 -7.36 14.57 7.02
CA PRO A 84 -7.64 14.39 8.43
C PRO A 84 -6.38 13.91 9.16
N ALA A 85 -6.07 14.52 10.31
CA ALA A 85 -4.92 14.10 11.12
C ALA A 85 -4.97 12.58 11.40
N MET A 86 -3.89 11.87 11.09
CA MET A 86 -3.81 10.43 11.28
C MET A 86 -3.52 10.10 12.74
N THR A 87 -4.61 9.96 13.51
CA THR A 87 -4.54 9.41 14.85
C THR A 87 -4.30 7.89 14.80
N ARG A 88 -3.78 7.32 15.89
CA ARG A 88 -3.58 5.87 16.01
C ARG A 88 -4.85 5.07 15.69
N LEU A 89 -6.02 5.60 16.07
CA LEU A 89 -7.30 4.97 15.81
C LEU A 89 -7.66 4.97 14.31
N ARG A 90 -7.38 6.07 13.59
CA ARG A 90 -7.63 6.15 12.13
C ARG A 90 -6.68 5.26 11.35
N LEU A 91 -5.42 5.19 11.78
CA LEU A 91 -4.41 4.28 11.23
C LEU A 91 -4.81 2.82 11.44
N ALA A 92 -5.26 2.46 12.64
CA ALA A 92 -5.81 1.13 12.93
C ALA A 92 -7.09 0.85 12.12
N GLY A 93 -7.93 1.85 11.91
CA GLY A 93 -9.11 1.76 11.04
C GLY A 93 -8.75 1.51 9.58
N LEU A 94 -7.73 2.19 9.04
CA LEU A 94 -7.21 1.95 7.68
C LEU A 94 -6.67 0.54 7.52
N LEU A 95 -5.86 0.07 8.48
CA LEU A 95 -5.37 -1.31 8.51
C LEU A 95 -6.51 -2.32 8.60
N GLY A 96 -7.45 -2.11 9.52
CA GLY A 96 -8.61 -2.98 9.72
C GLY A 96 -9.51 -3.04 8.48
N PHE A 97 -9.76 -1.89 7.85
CA PHE A 97 -10.50 -1.83 6.59
C PHE A 97 -9.77 -2.54 5.46
N GLY A 98 -8.46 -2.34 5.33
CA GLY A 98 -7.64 -3.05 4.35
C GLY A 98 -7.70 -4.56 4.54
N LEU A 99 -7.49 -5.05 5.77
CA LEU A 99 -7.58 -6.47 6.10
C LEU A 99 -8.99 -7.03 5.87
N PHE A 100 -10.04 -6.26 6.18
CA PHE A 100 -11.41 -6.65 5.91
C PHE A 100 -11.67 -6.80 4.41
N VAL A 101 -11.30 -5.81 3.61
CA VAL A 101 -11.45 -5.84 2.15
C VAL A 101 -10.68 -7.03 1.57
N SER A 102 -9.43 -7.22 1.99
CA SER A 102 -8.62 -8.37 1.60
C SER A 102 -9.29 -9.70 1.97
N GLY A 103 -9.77 -9.84 3.21
CA GLY A 103 -10.47 -11.05 3.66
C GLY A 103 -11.74 -11.34 2.86
N VAL A 104 -12.53 -10.31 2.55
CA VAL A 104 -13.73 -10.43 1.71
C VAL A 104 -13.35 -10.86 0.28
N GLN A 105 -12.31 -10.27 -0.31
CA GLN A 105 -11.83 -10.67 -1.63
C GLN A 105 -11.39 -12.14 -1.65
N ILE A 106 -10.58 -12.54 -0.68
CA ILE A 106 -10.08 -13.92 -0.57
C ILE A 106 -11.24 -14.90 -0.43
N LEU A 107 -12.21 -14.58 0.44
CA LEU A 107 -13.36 -15.44 0.67
C LEU A 107 -14.24 -15.57 -0.58
N LEU A 108 -14.51 -14.45 -1.25
CA LEU A 108 -15.43 -14.43 -2.39
C LEU A 108 -14.80 -15.00 -3.66
N LEU A 109 -13.53 -14.70 -3.94
CA LEU A 109 -12.81 -15.18 -5.12
C LEU A 109 -12.52 -16.69 -5.05
N ASN A 110 -12.28 -17.26 -3.86
CA ASN A 110 -12.09 -18.71 -3.72
C ASN A 110 -13.41 -19.50 -3.75
N ARG A 111 -14.53 -18.87 -3.43
CA ARG A 111 -15.81 -19.58 -3.21
C ARG A 111 -16.79 -19.46 -4.37
N PHE A 112 -16.67 -18.43 -5.20
CA PHE A 112 -17.63 -18.14 -6.25
C PHE A 112 -16.97 -18.02 -7.63
N ALA A 113 -17.68 -18.48 -8.66
CA ALA A 113 -17.26 -18.37 -10.05
C ALA A 113 -17.28 -16.91 -10.53
N LEU A 114 -16.58 -16.64 -11.64
CA LEU A 114 -16.44 -15.31 -12.23
C LEU A 114 -17.76 -14.67 -12.71
N ASP A 115 -18.83 -15.46 -12.88
CA ASP A 115 -20.15 -14.94 -13.28
C ASP A 115 -21.06 -14.60 -12.09
N SER A 116 -20.51 -14.65 -10.87
CA SER A 116 -21.26 -14.45 -9.65
C SER A 116 -21.61 -12.98 -9.40
N PRO A 117 -22.82 -12.65 -8.90
CA PRO A 117 -23.17 -11.28 -8.52
C PRO A 117 -22.26 -10.72 -7.40
N TYR A 118 -21.59 -11.58 -6.64
CA TYR A 118 -20.63 -11.17 -5.60
C TYR A 118 -19.37 -10.49 -6.17
N LEU A 119 -19.10 -10.63 -7.47
CA LEU A 119 -18.01 -9.92 -8.13
C LEU A 119 -18.25 -8.41 -8.18
N LEU A 120 -19.51 -7.95 -8.15
CA LEU A 120 -19.85 -6.53 -8.02
C LEU A 120 -19.38 -5.97 -6.68
N VAL A 121 -19.47 -6.75 -5.59
CA VAL A 121 -19.00 -6.33 -4.27
C VAL A 121 -17.48 -6.20 -4.27
N VAL A 122 -16.76 -7.19 -4.80
CA VAL A 122 -15.30 -7.14 -4.92
C VAL A 122 -14.85 -5.96 -5.80
N SER A 123 -15.54 -5.74 -6.92
CA SER A 123 -15.25 -4.63 -7.83
C SER A 123 -15.50 -3.28 -7.18
N ALA A 124 -16.60 -3.11 -6.43
CA ALA A 124 -16.89 -1.89 -5.70
C ALA A 124 -15.84 -1.60 -4.61
N LEU A 125 -15.41 -2.62 -3.86
CA LEU A 125 -14.36 -2.47 -2.85
C LEU A 125 -13.02 -2.10 -3.49
N ASN A 126 -12.64 -2.73 -4.61
CA ASN A 126 -11.43 -2.38 -5.35
C ASN A 126 -11.50 -0.97 -5.92
N LEU A 127 -12.65 -0.54 -6.42
CA LEU A 127 -12.84 0.82 -6.91
C LEU A 127 -12.64 1.85 -5.79
N VAL A 128 -13.13 1.58 -4.58
CA VAL A 128 -12.90 2.45 -3.41
C VAL A 128 -11.41 2.53 -3.06
N VAL A 129 -10.72 1.38 -3.02
CA VAL A 129 -9.29 1.31 -2.74
C VAL A 129 -8.48 2.06 -3.79
N LEU A 130 -8.75 1.82 -5.08
CA LEU A 130 -8.11 2.51 -6.19
C LEU A 130 -8.36 4.02 -6.16
N SER A 131 -9.60 4.44 -5.87
CA SER A 131 -9.96 5.86 -5.76
C SER A 131 -9.18 6.54 -4.63
N LEU A 132 -9.00 5.87 -3.50
CA LEU A 132 -8.18 6.37 -2.38
C LEU A 132 -6.70 6.46 -2.77
N GLY A 133 -6.17 5.43 -3.45
CA GLY A 133 -4.79 5.45 -3.96
C GLY A 133 -4.54 6.60 -4.93
N LEU A 134 -5.42 6.76 -5.92
CA LEU A 134 -5.36 7.86 -6.90
C LEU A 134 -5.52 9.23 -6.23
N PHE A 135 -6.37 9.34 -5.22
CA PHE A 135 -6.48 10.55 -4.42
C PHE A 135 -5.17 10.87 -3.68
N GLY A 136 -4.48 9.85 -3.15
CA GLY A 136 -3.13 9.99 -2.61
C GLY A 136 -2.15 10.51 -3.67
N VAL A 137 -2.10 9.91 -4.86
CA VAL A 137 -1.24 10.37 -5.96
C VAL A 137 -1.54 11.83 -6.32
N PHE A 138 -2.83 12.18 -6.46
CA PHE A 138 -3.27 13.54 -6.73
C PHE A 138 -2.79 14.54 -5.67
N LEU A 139 -2.88 14.20 -4.39
CA LEU A 139 -2.39 15.05 -3.31
C LEU A 139 -0.87 15.25 -3.37
N VAL A 140 -0.09 14.22 -3.71
CA VAL A 140 1.37 14.35 -3.88
C VAL A 140 1.70 15.28 -5.04
N VAL A 141 1.06 15.08 -6.20
CA VAL A 141 1.27 15.92 -7.39
C VAL A 141 0.89 17.37 -7.07
N ARG A 142 -0.27 17.59 -6.47
CA ARG A 142 -0.73 18.93 -6.10
C ARG A 142 0.18 19.59 -5.05
N ALA A 143 0.69 18.83 -4.09
CA ALA A 143 1.64 19.34 -3.11
C ALA A 143 2.95 19.79 -3.77
N GLY A 144 3.47 19.03 -4.73
CA GLY A 144 4.67 19.41 -5.49
C GLY A 144 4.45 20.61 -6.41
N VAL A 145 3.33 20.67 -7.14
CA VAL A 145 3.09 21.71 -8.16
C VAL A 145 2.62 23.03 -7.55
N THR A 146 1.69 22.99 -6.59
CA THR A 146 1.01 24.19 -6.10
C THR A 146 1.71 24.83 -4.91
N TYR A 147 2.43 24.04 -4.11
CA TYR A 147 2.92 24.51 -2.81
C TYR A 147 4.44 24.42 -2.65
N ASP A 148 5.14 23.81 -3.61
CA ASP A 148 6.61 23.63 -3.60
C ASP A 148 7.15 22.97 -2.31
N ASP A 149 6.25 22.29 -1.56
CA ASP A 149 6.54 21.61 -0.29
C ASP A 149 7.43 20.36 -0.51
N LEU A 150 7.60 19.97 -1.77
CA LEU A 150 8.33 18.78 -2.21
C LEU A 150 9.21 19.14 -3.41
N PRO A 151 10.55 19.08 -3.31
CA PRO A 151 11.37 19.14 -4.51
C PRO A 151 10.93 18.01 -5.44
N LEU A 152 10.62 18.34 -6.69
CA LEU A 152 10.02 17.47 -7.72
C LEU A 152 10.60 16.05 -7.77
N GLY A 153 11.90 15.89 -7.52
CA GLY A 153 12.57 14.59 -7.42
C GLY A 153 12.05 13.69 -6.29
N ARG A 154 11.70 14.25 -5.12
CA ARG A 154 11.10 13.49 -4.00
C ARG A 154 9.62 13.19 -4.22
N ALA A 155 8.90 14.09 -4.89
CA ALA A 155 7.51 13.84 -5.29
C ALA A 155 7.40 12.65 -6.25
N LEU A 156 8.33 12.55 -7.23
CA LEU A 156 8.42 11.43 -8.17
C LEU A 156 8.75 10.09 -7.50
N VAL A 157 9.62 10.07 -6.48
CA VAL A 157 9.87 8.84 -5.71
C VAL A 157 8.63 8.43 -4.91
N LEU A 158 7.90 9.39 -4.34
CA LEU A 158 6.67 9.12 -3.60
C LEU A 158 5.52 8.65 -4.50
N THR A 159 5.34 9.25 -5.68
CA THR A 159 4.36 8.77 -6.67
C THR A 159 4.80 7.47 -7.33
N GLY A 160 6.11 7.24 -7.53
CA GLY A 160 6.64 5.97 -8.02
C GLY A 160 6.37 4.81 -7.06
N ILE A 161 6.52 5.01 -5.75
CA ILE A 161 6.13 4.01 -4.74
C ILE A 161 4.60 3.78 -4.75
N GLY A 162 3.81 4.83 -5.00
CA GLY A 162 2.36 4.72 -5.13
C GLY A 162 1.84 4.19 -6.48
N GLY A 163 2.66 4.20 -7.54
CA GLY A 163 2.30 3.80 -8.91
C GLY A 163 2.97 2.51 -9.39
N VAL A 164 3.89 1.94 -8.60
CA VAL A 164 4.34 0.54 -8.72
C VAL A 164 3.39 -0.42 -7.98
N LEU A 165 2.50 0.12 -7.14
CA LEU A 165 1.26 -0.53 -6.69
C LEU A 165 0.24 -0.51 -7.82
#